data_AF-A0A5C5VKK6-F1
#
_entry.id   AF-A0A5C5VKK6-F1
#
_cell.length_a   1.000
_cell.length_b   1.000
_cell.length_c   1.000
_cell.angle_alpha   90.00
_cell.angle_beta   90.00
_cell.angle_gamma   90.00
#
_symmetry.space_group_name_H-M   'P 1'
#
loop_
_entity.id
_entity.type
_entity.pdbx_description
1 polymer ?
#
loop_
_entity_poly.entity_id
_entity_poly.type
_entity_poly.pdbx_seq_one_letter_code
_entity_poly.pdbx_strand_id
1 'polypeptide(L)'
;MIRRACCLLLLCAAPLAAAEPTSTEMTAAQMMADARDNRIVWNGIPGFTAELVVSLDDKTETGAIDVSADGEMEITGVSLAEDKTIGRALNSLIAHRFRDEANEAGEEAEFDPKDQGNALGKLIEKSGGAMTNQSRVKDGVIHEVIRRSATGSFTITVVNVYRNPEGKYLPQVFTISNWDAEGNLTACATVEQPLAAGRRLGFASQPHRDSDLGSGRAEGSSC
;
A
#
# COMPACT_ATOMS: atom_id res chain seq x y z
N MET A 1 73.28 24.39 45.44
CA MET A 1 72.29 25.40 45.00
C MET A 1 71.19 24.68 44.25
N ILE A 2 70.02 24.47 44.85
CA ILE A 2 68.90 23.72 44.25
C ILE A 2 67.80 24.73 43.91
N ARG A 3 67.56 24.96 42.62
CA ARG A 3 66.49 25.84 42.13
C ARG A 3 65.21 25.01 41.91
N ARG A 4 64.18 25.31 42.70
CA ARG A 4 62.81 24.81 42.49
C ARG A 4 62.21 25.49 41.27
N ALA A 5 61.90 24.72 40.22
CA ALA A 5 61.08 25.17 39.11
C ALA A 5 59.61 25.12 39.53
N CYS A 6 58.98 26.29 39.60
CA CYS A 6 57.56 26.44 39.89
C CYS A 6 56.76 26.13 38.62
N CYS A 7 55.84 25.17 38.73
CA CYS A 7 54.97 24.70 37.67
C CYS A 7 53.81 25.71 37.51
N LEU A 8 53.72 26.40 36.37
CA LEU A 8 52.58 27.25 36.02
C LEU A 8 51.77 26.54 34.93
N LEU A 9 50.75 25.79 35.35
CA LEU A 9 49.74 25.21 34.46
C LEU A 9 48.76 26.32 34.05
N LEU A 10 48.88 26.82 32.81
CA LEU A 10 47.84 27.61 32.18
C LEU A 10 46.68 26.68 31.79
N LEU A 11 45.54 26.82 32.46
CA LEU A 11 44.25 26.33 31.94
C LEU A 11 43.80 27.26 30.80
N CYS A 12 43.94 26.82 29.56
CA CYS A 12 43.17 27.39 28.45
C CYS A 12 41.73 26.90 28.54
N ALA A 13 40.81 27.76 28.96
CA ALA A 13 39.38 27.53 28.79
C ALA A 13 39.05 27.63 27.29
N ALA A 14 38.71 26.51 26.66
CA ALA A 14 38.19 26.50 25.30
C ALA A 14 36.80 27.18 25.31
N PRO A 15 36.51 28.07 24.35
CA PRO A 15 35.16 28.62 24.21
C PRO A 15 34.20 27.48 23.86
N LEU A 16 33.12 27.38 24.64
CA LEU A 16 32.02 26.47 24.40
C LEU A 16 31.38 26.86 23.05
N ALA A 17 31.71 26.13 22.00
CA ALA A 17 31.06 26.28 20.70
C ALA A 17 29.56 26.04 20.89
N ALA A 18 28.76 27.07 20.62
CA ALA A 18 27.31 26.93 20.55
C ALA A 18 26.99 25.85 19.50
N ALA A 19 26.21 24.86 19.91
CA ALA A 19 25.73 23.81 19.00
C ALA A 19 24.98 24.46 17.84
N GLU A 20 25.39 24.13 16.61
CA GLU A 20 24.68 24.55 15.41
C GLU A 20 23.26 23.94 15.40
N PRO A 21 22.26 24.63 14.83
CA PRO A 21 20.88 24.14 14.81
C PRO A 21 20.83 22.79 14.07
N THR A 22 20.61 21.73 14.84
CA THR A 22 20.34 20.38 14.35
C THR A 22 19.15 20.41 13.38
N SER A 23 19.30 19.65 12.29
CA SER A 23 18.31 19.44 11.23
C SER A 23 16.87 19.53 11.71
N THR A 24 16.03 20.27 10.99
CA THR A 24 14.57 20.25 11.18
C THR A 24 14.09 18.81 11.06
N GLU A 25 13.84 18.16 12.20
CA GLU A 25 13.28 16.81 12.27
C GLU A 25 11.98 16.78 11.46
N MET A 26 11.82 15.76 10.63
CA MET A 26 10.63 15.58 9.81
C MET A 26 9.40 15.42 10.72
N THR A 27 8.32 16.15 10.44
CA THR A 27 7.06 16.01 11.18
C THR A 27 6.38 14.68 10.86
N ALA A 28 5.47 14.22 11.72
CA ALA A 28 4.71 12.99 11.48
C ALA A 28 3.90 13.06 10.17
N ALA A 29 3.29 14.23 9.87
CA ALA A 29 2.60 14.46 8.62
C ALA A 29 3.54 14.35 7.41
N GLN A 30 4.73 14.95 7.47
CA GLN A 30 5.74 14.83 6.40
C GLN A 30 6.21 13.39 6.23
N MET A 31 6.45 12.67 7.33
CA MET A 31 6.90 11.27 7.29
C MET A 31 5.83 10.35 6.68
N MET A 32 4.56 10.58 7.00
CA MET A 32 3.44 9.85 6.41
C MET A 32 3.27 10.16 4.92
N ALA A 33 3.37 11.43 4.54
CA ALA A 33 3.28 11.87 3.15
C ALA A 33 4.40 11.26 2.31
N ASP A 34 5.65 11.30 2.78
CA ASP A 34 6.79 10.68 2.12
C ASP A 34 6.59 9.18 1.91
N ALA A 35 6.12 8.46 2.94
CA ALA A 35 5.85 7.03 2.82
C ALA A 35 4.73 6.71 1.81
N ARG A 36 3.71 7.59 1.68
CA ARG A 36 2.66 7.45 0.66
C ARG A 36 3.19 7.72 -0.74
N ASP A 37 4.00 8.76 -0.91
CA ASP A 37 4.59 9.15 -2.19
C ASP A 37 5.56 8.08 -2.73
N ASN A 38 6.23 7.37 -1.81
CA ASN A 38 7.13 6.26 -2.09
C ASN A 38 6.40 4.95 -2.40
N ARG A 39 5.07 4.87 -2.24
CA ARG A 39 4.29 3.69 -2.65
C ARG A 39 4.13 3.67 -4.18
N ILE A 40 4.27 2.48 -4.78
CA ILE A 40 3.86 2.29 -6.18
C ILE A 40 2.34 2.32 -6.23
N VAL A 41 1.81 3.23 -7.06
CA VAL A 41 0.39 3.42 -7.28
C VAL A 41 0.02 3.08 -8.72
N TRP A 42 -1.26 2.81 -8.95
CA TRP A 42 -1.85 2.69 -10.26
C TRP A 42 -1.78 4.05 -10.95
N ASN A 43 -0.83 4.20 -11.86
CA ASN A 43 -0.59 5.45 -12.58
C ASN A 43 -0.39 5.18 -14.07
N GLY A 44 -1.33 5.63 -14.89
CA GLY A 44 -1.30 5.42 -16.34
C GLY A 44 -1.44 3.97 -16.79
N ILE A 45 -1.90 3.06 -15.92
CA ILE A 45 -2.23 1.70 -16.30
C ILE A 45 -3.62 1.73 -16.95
N PRO A 46 -3.78 1.25 -18.21
CA PRO A 46 -5.03 1.39 -18.97
C PRO A 46 -6.17 0.48 -18.47
N GLY A 47 -5.88 -0.41 -17.53
CA GLY A 47 -6.73 -1.53 -17.17
C GLY A 47 -6.09 -2.87 -17.49
N PHE A 48 -6.74 -3.95 -17.08
CA PHE A 48 -6.37 -5.30 -17.43
C PHE A 48 -7.58 -6.24 -17.38
N THR A 49 -7.52 -7.30 -18.17
CA THR A 49 -8.41 -8.44 -18.05
C THR A 49 -7.61 -9.63 -17.51
N ALA A 50 -8.19 -10.39 -16.58
CA ALA A 50 -7.55 -11.57 -16.01
C ALA A 50 -8.56 -12.71 -15.80
N GLU A 51 -8.06 -13.94 -15.79
CA GLU A 51 -8.81 -15.08 -15.26
C GLU A 51 -8.95 -14.93 -13.75
N LEU A 52 -10.16 -15.14 -13.24
CA LEU A 52 -10.49 -15.04 -11.83
C LEU A 52 -10.89 -16.41 -11.30
N VAL A 53 -10.21 -16.87 -10.25
CA VAL A 53 -10.59 -18.06 -9.48
C VAL A 53 -11.00 -17.60 -8.09
N VAL A 54 -12.24 -17.89 -7.69
CA VAL A 54 -12.77 -17.57 -6.35
C VAL A 54 -13.10 -18.87 -5.63
N SER A 55 -12.57 -19.01 -4.43
CA SER A 55 -12.88 -20.11 -3.52
C SER A 55 -13.46 -19.55 -2.23
N LEU A 56 -14.64 -20.03 -1.84
CA LEU A 56 -15.29 -19.72 -0.57
C LEU A 56 -15.89 -21.02 -0.02
N ASP A 57 -15.47 -21.38 1.20
CA ASP A 57 -15.76 -22.68 1.82
C ASP A 57 -15.41 -23.84 0.87
N ASP A 58 -16.36 -24.74 0.58
CA ASP A 58 -16.18 -25.88 -0.30
C ASP A 58 -16.49 -25.58 -1.78
N LYS A 59 -16.79 -24.32 -2.12
CA LYS A 59 -17.16 -23.91 -3.47
C LYS A 59 -16.01 -23.16 -4.15
N THR A 60 -15.70 -23.56 -5.38
CA THR A 60 -14.74 -22.86 -6.25
C THR A 60 -15.39 -22.58 -7.61
N GLU A 61 -15.23 -21.36 -8.09
CA GLU A 61 -15.71 -20.91 -9.39
C GLU A 61 -14.59 -20.20 -10.16
N THR A 62 -14.65 -20.30 -11.49
CA THR A 62 -13.68 -19.67 -12.40
C THR A 62 -14.44 -18.82 -13.40
N GLY A 63 -13.93 -17.61 -13.63
CA GLY A 63 -14.46 -16.70 -14.63
C GLY A 63 -13.41 -15.65 -15.01
N ALA A 64 -13.85 -14.43 -15.25
CA ALA A 64 -12.98 -13.34 -15.65
C ALA A 64 -13.28 -12.07 -14.87
N ILE A 65 -12.24 -11.25 -14.70
CA ILE A 65 -12.33 -9.88 -14.21
C ILE A 65 -11.76 -8.95 -15.28
N ASP A 66 -12.53 -7.91 -15.61
CA ASP A 66 -12.04 -6.74 -16.34
C ASP A 66 -11.92 -5.59 -15.35
N VAL A 67 -10.76 -4.95 -15.29
CA VAL A 67 -10.50 -3.77 -14.47
C VAL A 67 -10.12 -2.64 -15.41
N SER A 68 -10.89 -1.56 -15.39
CA SER A 68 -10.66 -0.38 -16.21
C SER A 68 -9.50 0.48 -15.68
N ALA A 69 -9.13 1.52 -16.45
CA ALA A 69 -8.07 2.45 -16.07
C ALA A 69 -8.34 3.22 -14.75
N ASP A 70 -9.62 3.46 -14.44
CA ASP A 70 -10.09 4.12 -13.22
C ASP A 70 -10.42 3.15 -12.07
N GLY A 71 -10.21 1.83 -12.29
CA GLY A 71 -10.35 0.82 -11.26
C GLY A 71 -11.76 0.26 -11.08
N GLU A 72 -12.69 0.62 -11.96
CA GLU A 72 -13.99 -0.04 -12.04
C GLU A 72 -13.80 -1.51 -12.47
N MET A 73 -14.61 -2.39 -11.90
CA MET A 73 -14.47 -3.84 -12.12
C MET A 73 -15.76 -4.42 -12.70
N GLU A 74 -15.61 -5.23 -13.75
CA GLU A 74 -16.65 -6.11 -14.26
C GLU A 74 -16.22 -7.56 -14.07
N ILE A 75 -17.07 -8.37 -13.42
CA ILE A 75 -16.80 -9.78 -13.16
C ILE A 75 -17.83 -10.62 -13.91
N THR A 76 -17.35 -11.60 -14.66
CA THR A 76 -18.19 -12.53 -15.43
C THR A 76 -17.88 -13.98 -15.07
N GLY A 77 -18.88 -14.85 -15.10
CA GLY A 77 -18.71 -16.29 -14.88
C GLY A 77 -18.47 -16.71 -13.42
N VAL A 78 -18.52 -15.80 -12.46
CA VAL A 78 -18.34 -16.08 -11.02
C VAL A 78 -19.53 -15.52 -10.24
N SER A 79 -20.48 -16.37 -9.88
CA SER A 79 -21.62 -15.99 -9.03
C SER A 79 -21.20 -15.69 -7.60
N LEU A 80 -20.13 -16.31 -7.10
CA LEU A 80 -19.55 -16.02 -5.78
C LEU A 80 -19.06 -14.57 -5.65
N ALA A 81 -18.81 -13.85 -6.75
CA ALA A 81 -18.43 -12.45 -6.69
C ALA A 81 -19.59 -11.52 -6.29
N GLU A 82 -20.85 -11.97 -6.40
CA GLU A 82 -22.02 -11.25 -5.89
C GLU A 82 -22.09 -11.31 -4.35
N ASP A 83 -21.34 -12.22 -3.71
CA ASP A 83 -21.18 -12.22 -2.26
C ASP A 83 -20.50 -10.93 -1.80
N LYS A 84 -21.11 -10.25 -0.82
CA LYS A 84 -20.64 -8.94 -0.34
C LYS A 84 -19.22 -8.99 0.20
N THR A 85 -18.80 -10.12 0.77
CA THR A 85 -17.46 -10.30 1.34
C THR A 85 -16.43 -10.38 0.22
N ILE A 86 -16.70 -11.19 -0.79
CA ILE A 86 -15.82 -11.35 -1.96
C ILE A 86 -15.74 -10.05 -2.75
N GLY A 87 -16.88 -9.45 -3.09
CA GLY A 87 -16.92 -8.18 -3.83
C GLY A 87 -16.19 -7.05 -3.08
N ARG A 88 -16.37 -6.96 -1.75
CA ARG A 88 -15.63 -5.99 -0.92
C ARG A 88 -14.13 -6.27 -0.87
N ALA A 89 -13.72 -7.54 -0.81
CA ALA A 89 -12.32 -7.91 -0.82
C ALA A 89 -11.66 -7.54 -2.16
N LEU A 90 -12.31 -7.84 -3.29
CA LEU A 90 -11.81 -7.48 -4.62
C LEU A 90 -11.73 -5.97 -4.81
N ASN A 91 -12.77 -5.23 -4.42
CA ASN A 91 -12.76 -3.76 -4.49
C ASN A 91 -11.63 -3.19 -3.64
N SER A 92 -11.48 -3.66 -2.40
CA SER A 92 -10.39 -3.25 -1.52
C SER A 92 -9.01 -3.47 -2.17
N LEU A 93 -8.78 -4.62 -2.80
CA LEU A 93 -7.51 -4.93 -3.47
C LEU A 93 -7.17 -3.96 -4.60
N ILE A 94 -8.16 -3.56 -5.41
CA ILE A 94 -7.98 -2.61 -6.51
C ILE A 94 -7.87 -1.18 -6.00
N ALA A 95 -8.82 -0.74 -5.16
CA ALA A 95 -8.86 0.62 -4.62
C ALA A 95 -7.57 1.00 -3.87
N HIS A 96 -6.94 0.06 -3.15
CA HIS A 96 -5.66 0.31 -2.46
C HIS A 96 -4.49 0.61 -3.38
N ARG A 97 -4.62 0.40 -4.69
CA ARG A 97 -3.60 0.76 -5.68
C ARG A 97 -3.73 2.20 -6.16
N PHE A 98 -4.89 2.81 -6.02
CA PHE A 98 -5.09 4.21 -6.40
C PHE A 98 -4.56 5.17 -5.33
N ARG A 99 -4.27 6.40 -5.74
CA ARG A 99 -4.07 7.50 -4.80
C ARG A 99 -5.41 7.98 -4.32
N ASP A 100 -5.52 8.17 -3.02
CA ASP A 100 -6.69 8.77 -2.40
C ASP A 100 -6.33 10.18 -1.95
N GLU A 101 -6.07 11.07 -2.91
CA GLU A 101 -5.55 12.41 -2.63
C GLU A 101 -6.52 13.23 -1.76
N ALA A 102 -7.83 12.98 -1.88
CA ALA A 102 -8.86 13.65 -1.10
C ALA A 102 -8.84 13.26 0.38
N ASN A 103 -8.63 11.96 0.70
CA ASN A 103 -8.52 11.52 2.10
C ASN A 103 -7.10 11.67 2.65
N GLU A 104 -6.08 11.82 1.79
CA GLU A 104 -4.69 12.05 2.20
C GLU A 104 -4.41 13.54 2.48
N ALA A 105 -5.14 14.46 1.82
CA ALA A 105 -5.05 15.90 2.06
C ALA A 105 -5.89 16.32 3.29
N GLY A 106 -5.21 16.71 4.38
CA GLY A 106 -5.84 17.30 5.56
C GLY A 106 -6.01 16.37 6.76
N GLU A 107 -5.52 15.13 6.69
CA GLU A 107 -5.34 14.31 7.90
C GLU A 107 -4.22 14.93 8.77
N GLU A 108 -4.59 15.41 9.95
CA GLU A 108 -3.63 15.74 11.00
C GLU A 108 -2.96 14.44 11.45
N ALA A 109 -1.62 14.46 11.50
CA ALA A 109 -0.82 13.31 11.89
C ALA A 109 0.19 13.73 12.95
N GLU A 110 0.23 12.97 14.04
CA GLU A 110 1.10 13.21 15.18
C GLU A 110 1.89 11.95 15.53
N PHE A 111 3.08 12.14 16.08
CA PHE A 111 3.82 11.02 16.67
C PHE A 111 3.19 10.66 18.02
N ASP A 112 3.05 9.37 18.31
CA ASP A 112 2.66 8.94 19.66
C ASP A 112 3.79 9.31 20.65
N PRO A 113 3.54 10.18 21.65
CA PRO A 113 4.59 10.63 22.58
C PRO A 113 5.11 9.50 23.49
N LYS A 114 4.40 8.36 23.57
CA LYS A 114 4.79 7.19 24.34
C LYS A 114 5.59 6.19 23.51
N ASP A 115 5.62 6.33 22.18
CA ASP A 115 6.36 5.44 21.31
C ASP A 115 7.86 5.76 21.36
N GLN A 116 8.66 4.82 21.84
CA GLN A 116 10.12 4.93 21.83
C GLN A 116 10.72 4.56 20.46
N GLY A 117 9.86 4.21 19.49
CA GLY A 117 10.24 3.60 18.23
C GLY A 117 10.60 2.12 18.39
N ASN A 118 10.59 1.40 17.26
CA ASN A 118 11.10 0.04 17.19
C ASN A 118 11.78 -0.21 15.83
N ALA A 119 12.14 -1.46 15.54
CA ALA A 119 12.78 -1.84 14.28
C ALA A 119 11.96 -1.45 13.03
N LEU A 120 10.63 -1.36 13.16
CA LEU A 120 9.66 -1.02 12.11
C LEU A 120 9.36 0.49 12.03
N GLY A 121 9.94 1.31 12.92
CA GLY A 121 9.87 2.77 12.86
C GLY A 121 9.09 3.43 13.98
N LYS A 122 8.69 4.68 13.71
CA LYS A 122 7.93 5.53 14.63
C LYS A 122 6.43 5.31 14.43
N LEU A 123 5.69 5.28 15.53
CA LEU A 123 4.23 5.22 15.51
C LEU A 123 3.65 6.61 15.25
N ILE A 124 2.82 6.69 14.21
CA ILE A 124 2.08 7.87 13.81
C ILE A 124 0.60 7.60 14.00
N GLU A 125 -0.09 8.50 14.68
CA GLU A 125 -1.54 8.50 14.81
C GLU A 125 -2.13 9.59 13.92
N LYS A 126 -3.20 9.24 13.22
CA LYS A 126 -3.96 10.18 12.39
C LYS A 126 -5.30 10.44 13.06
N SER A 127 -5.63 11.70 13.26
CA SER A 127 -6.91 12.09 13.84
C SER A 127 -8.00 12.12 12.76
N GLY A 128 -9.23 11.79 13.16
CA GLY A 128 -10.40 11.75 12.26
C GLY A 128 -10.88 10.34 11.90
N GLY A 129 -12.20 10.18 11.80
CA GLY A 129 -12.88 8.92 11.49
C GLY A 129 -13.43 8.16 12.70
N ALA A 130 -14.23 7.11 12.44
CA ALA A 130 -14.88 6.30 13.47
C ALA A 130 -13.96 5.26 14.14
N MET A 131 -12.72 5.13 13.66
CA MET A 131 -11.74 4.14 14.11
C MET A 131 -10.40 4.82 14.39
N THR A 132 -9.65 4.31 15.37
CA THR A 132 -8.25 4.72 15.54
C THR A 132 -7.45 4.31 14.30
N ASN A 133 -6.62 5.23 13.80
CA ASN A 133 -5.90 5.10 12.54
C ASN A 133 -4.42 5.35 12.79
N GLN A 134 -3.72 4.27 13.17
CA GLN A 134 -2.29 4.34 13.48
C GLN A 134 -1.46 3.63 12.42
N SER A 135 -0.21 4.03 12.27
CA SER A 135 0.73 3.39 11.35
C SER A 135 2.17 3.52 11.85
N ARG A 136 3.00 2.49 11.61
CA ARG A 136 4.44 2.59 11.82
C ARG A 136 5.15 2.88 10.52
N VAL A 137 5.97 3.92 10.52
CA VAL A 137 6.67 4.38 9.32
C VAL A 137 8.16 4.42 9.56
N LYS A 138 8.93 3.94 8.57
CA LYS A 138 10.39 3.96 8.54
C LYS A 138 10.89 3.96 7.09
N ASP A 139 11.96 4.69 6.81
CA ASP A 139 12.65 4.66 5.51
C ASP A 139 11.72 4.81 4.29
N GLY A 140 10.74 5.70 4.41
CA GLY A 140 9.73 5.96 3.38
C GLY A 140 8.76 4.80 3.14
N VAL A 141 8.57 3.91 4.12
CA VAL A 141 7.70 2.73 4.04
C VAL A 141 6.77 2.68 5.25
N ILE A 142 5.48 2.44 4.99
CA ILE A 142 4.51 2.06 6.01
C ILE A 142 4.69 0.58 6.32
N HIS A 143 5.27 0.27 7.49
CA HIS A 143 5.54 -1.09 7.94
C HIS A 143 4.38 -1.70 8.74
N GLU A 144 3.63 -0.88 9.46
CA GLU A 144 2.43 -1.36 10.14
C GLU A 144 1.25 -0.44 9.86
N VAL A 145 0.08 -1.04 9.68
CA VAL A 145 -1.20 -0.33 9.70
C VAL A 145 -2.03 -0.94 10.81
N ILE A 146 -2.48 -0.11 11.74
CA ILE A 146 -3.26 -0.54 12.90
C ILE A 146 -4.60 0.19 12.86
N ARG A 147 -5.68 -0.58 12.99
CA ARG A 147 -7.05 -0.07 13.04
C ARG A 147 -7.76 -0.68 14.23
N ARG A 148 -8.34 0.17 15.09
CA ARG A 148 -9.15 -0.31 16.23
C ARG A 148 -10.50 0.38 16.27
N SER A 149 -11.53 -0.39 16.59
CA SER A 149 -12.89 0.06 16.88
C SER A 149 -13.38 -0.55 18.19
N ALA A 150 -14.62 -0.27 18.57
CA ALA A 150 -15.26 -0.89 19.74
C ALA A 150 -15.47 -2.40 19.60
N THR A 151 -15.48 -2.93 18.36
CA THR A 151 -15.77 -4.34 18.09
C THR A 151 -14.52 -5.21 17.91
N GLY A 152 -13.33 -4.59 17.96
CA GLY A 152 -12.07 -5.29 17.77
C GLY A 152 -11.03 -4.45 17.03
N SER A 153 -9.98 -5.12 16.57
CA SER A 153 -8.90 -4.47 15.85
C SER A 153 -8.26 -5.36 14.80
N PHE A 154 -7.56 -4.74 13.86
CA PHE A 154 -6.64 -5.45 12.99
C PHE A 154 -5.33 -4.70 12.83
N THR A 155 -4.27 -5.46 12.56
CA THR A 155 -2.93 -4.98 12.32
C THR A 155 -2.41 -5.68 11.07
N ILE A 156 -1.95 -4.88 10.12
CA ILE A 156 -1.19 -5.35 8.97
C ILE A 156 0.27 -5.05 9.25
N THR A 157 1.14 -6.07 9.22
CA THR A 157 2.59 -5.91 9.38
C THR A 157 3.29 -6.33 8.09
N VAL A 158 3.99 -5.39 7.47
CA VAL A 158 4.76 -5.59 6.24
C VAL A 158 6.12 -6.17 6.60
N VAL A 159 6.32 -7.43 6.23
CA VAL A 159 7.55 -8.20 6.48
C VAL A 159 8.58 -7.94 5.40
N ASN A 160 8.14 -7.86 4.14
CA ASN A 160 9.02 -7.60 3.01
C ASN A 160 8.37 -6.68 1.97
N VAL A 161 9.20 -5.89 1.29
CA VAL A 161 8.77 -5.02 0.20
C VAL A 161 9.55 -5.33 -1.07
N TYR A 162 8.86 -5.25 -2.20
CA TYR A 162 9.49 -5.11 -3.51
C TYR A 162 9.74 -3.63 -3.78
N ARG A 163 10.86 -3.29 -4.42
CA ARG A 163 11.13 -1.94 -4.94
C ARG A 163 11.32 -1.96 -6.45
N ASN A 164 10.70 -1.02 -7.16
CA ASN A 164 10.91 -0.83 -8.60
C ASN A 164 12.22 -0.05 -8.87
N PRO A 165 12.64 0.12 -10.14
CA PRO A 165 13.84 0.90 -10.49
C PRO A 165 13.81 2.37 -10.05
N GLU A 166 12.62 2.94 -9.81
CA GLU A 166 12.45 4.30 -9.28
C GLU A 166 12.62 4.36 -7.75
N GLY A 167 12.82 3.22 -7.08
CA GLY A 167 12.96 3.12 -5.63
C GLY A 167 11.63 3.06 -4.87
N LYS A 168 10.49 3.17 -5.56
CA LYS A 168 9.14 3.06 -4.97
C LYS A 168 8.84 1.63 -4.57
N TYR A 169 7.98 1.44 -3.56
CA TYR A 169 7.75 0.14 -2.94
C TYR A 169 6.33 -0.42 -3.13
N LEU A 170 6.23 -1.75 -3.09
CA LEU A 170 5.00 -2.50 -2.82
C LEU A 170 5.24 -3.52 -1.70
N PRO A 171 4.29 -3.71 -0.75
CA PRO A 171 4.32 -4.85 0.14
C PRO A 171 4.33 -6.15 -0.66
N GLN A 172 5.36 -6.97 -0.44
CA GLN A 172 5.48 -8.29 -1.07
C GLN A 172 5.03 -9.39 -0.12
N VAL A 173 5.42 -9.30 1.15
CA VAL A 173 5.02 -10.23 2.20
C VAL A 173 4.51 -9.43 3.38
N PHE A 174 3.30 -9.74 3.84
CA PHE A 174 2.71 -9.10 5.00
C PHE A 174 1.78 -10.04 5.75
N THR A 175 1.64 -9.81 7.04
CA THR A 175 0.69 -10.52 7.89
C THR A 175 -0.50 -9.62 8.18
N ILE A 176 -1.68 -10.22 8.29
CA ILE A 176 -2.88 -9.58 8.80
C ILE A 176 -3.29 -10.34 10.05
N SER A 177 -3.34 -9.66 11.18
CA SER A 177 -3.80 -10.20 12.44
C SER A 177 -5.06 -9.46 12.86
N ASN A 178 -6.06 -10.20 13.32
CA ASN A 178 -7.36 -9.67 13.76
C ASN A 178 -7.59 -10.08 15.21
N TRP A 179 -8.15 -9.17 15.99
CA TRP A 179 -8.49 -9.39 17.39
C TRP A 179 -9.94 -8.97 17.66
N ASP A 180 -10.59 -9.70 18.58
CA ASP A 180 -11.89 -9.28 19.12
C ASP A 180 -11.76 -8.09 20.07
N ALA A 181 -12.89 -7.64 20.65
CA ALA A 181 -12.93 -6.49 21.54
C ALA A 181 -12.20 -6.75 22.87
N GLU A 182 -12.13 -8.01 23.29
CA GLU A 182 -11.45 -8.49 24.50
C GLU A 182 -9.93 -8.60 24.30
N GLY A 183 -9.45 -8.52 23.05
CA GLY A 183 -8.04 -8.58 22.70
C GLY A 183 -7.53 -9.99 22.40
N ASN A 184 -8.42 -10.97 22.21
CA ASN A 184 -8.04 -12.31 21.78
C ASN A 184 -7.80 -12.31 20.26
N LEU A 185 -6.75 -13.02 19.82
CA LEU A 185 -6.48 -13.22 18.39
C LEU A 185 -7.56 -14.13 17.79
N THR A 186 -8.31 -13.62 16.81
CA THR A 186 -9.38 -14.37 16.15
C THR A 186 -8.96 -14.93 14.80
N ALA A 187 -8.06 -14.25 14.10
CA ALA A 187 -7.52 -14.71 12.82
C ALA A 187 -6.13 -14.14 12.57
N CYS A 188 -5.28 -14.91 11.90
CA CYS A 188 -4.00 -14.46 11.37
C CYS A 188 -3.77 -15.09 10.00
N ALA A 189 -3.39 -14.26 9.02
CA ALA A 189 -3.06 -14.71 7.67
C ALA A 189 -1.75 -14.07 7.22
N THR A 190 -0.97 -14.80 6.42
CA THR A 190 0.18 -14.26 5.70
C THR A 190 -0.17 -14.19 4.22
N VAL A 191 0.10 -13.05 3.61
CA VAL A 191 -0.09 -12.82 2.17
C VAL A 191 1.27 -12.66 1.53
N GLU A 192 1.52 -13.46 0.50
CA GLU A 192 2.69 -13.36 -0.35
C GLU A 192 2.25 -12.98 -1.77
N GLN A 193 2.79 -11.89 -2.28
CA GLN A 193 2.60 -11.46 -3.67
C GLN A 193 3.81 -11.92 -4.47
N PRO A 194 3.71 -13.05 -5.22
CA PRO A 194 4.82 -13.49 -6.05
C PRO A 194 5.09 -12.44 -7.13
N LEU A 195 6.35 -12.03 -7.27
CA LEU A 195 6.75 -11.24 -8.44
C LEU A 195 6.60 -12.18 -9.63
N ALA A 196 5.66 -11.87 -10.52
CA ALA A 196 5.48 -12.65 -11.74
C ALA A 196 6.83 -12.67 -12.48
N ALA A 197 7.49 -13.82 -12.48
CA ALA A 197 8.68 -14.05 -13.29
C ALA A 197 8.25 -14.01 -14.76
N GLY A 198 8.32 -12.83 -15.38
CA GLY A 198 8.42 -12.63 -16.82
C GLY A 198 7.50 -13.46 -17.73
N ARG A 199 6.25 -13.75 -17.34
CA ARG A 199 5.27 -14.27 -18.32
C ARG A 199 4.85 -13.11 -19.21
N ARG A 200 5.43 -13.02 -20.41
CA ARG A 200 4.85 -12.28 -21.53
C ARG A 200 3.43 -12.79 -21.72
N LEU A 201 2.44 -12.05 -21.23
CA LEU A 201 1.08 -12.15 -21.72
C LEU A 201 1.11 -11.56 -23.13
N GLY A 202 1.10 -12.44 -24.14
CA GLY A 202 0.99 -12.02 -25.53
C GLY A 202 -0.37 -11.34 -25.71
N PHE A 203 -0.35 -10.05 -26.04
CA PHE A 203 -1.52 -9.34 -26.54
C PHE A 203 -1.90 -9.96 -27.89
N ALA A 204 -2.91 -10.83 -27.90
CA ALA A 204 -3.62 -11.18 -29.12
C ALA A 204 -4.77 -10.18 -29.27
N SER A 205 -4.49 -9.06 -29.94
CA SER A 205 -5.56 -8.19 -30.44
C SER A 205 -6.35 -8.98 -31.49
N GLN A 206 -7.55 -9.44 -31.15
CA GLN A 206 -8.50 -9.89 -32.16
C GLN A 206 -9.16 -8.65 -32.80
N PRO A 207 -9.20 -8.55 -34.15
CA PRO A 207 -9.95 -7.49 -34.80
C PRO A 207 -11.46 -7.73 -34.63
N HIS A 208 -12.16 -6.66 -34.25
CA HIS A 208 -13.61 -6.56 -34.19
C HIS A 208 -14.20 -6.98 -35.54
N ARG A 209 -15.04 -8.02 -35.55
CA ARG A 209 -15.89 -8.36 -36.68
C ARG A 209 -17.10 -7.43 -36.63
N ASP A 210 -17.11 -6.42 -37.48
CA ASP A 210 -18.35 -5.73 -37.82
C ASP A 210 -19.06 -6.56 -38.89
N SER A 211 -20.04 -7.32 -38.42
CA SER A 211 -21.14 -7.80 -39.23
C SER A 211 -22.06 -6.64 -39.54
N ASP A 212 -22.09 -6.20 -40.79
CA ASP A 212 -23.17 -5.36 -41.30
C ASP A 212 -23.94 -6.11 -42.40
N LEU A 213 -25.20 -6.40 -42.08
CA LEU A 213 -26.19 -6.98 -42.97
C LEU A 213 -26.81 -5.85 -43.78
N GLY A 214 -26.39 -5.71 -45.04
CA GLY A 214 -26.99 -4.80 -46.02
C GLY A 214 -27.69 -5.56 -47.13
N SER A 215 -29.02 -5.47 -47.16
CA SER A 215 -29.94 -6.00 -48.16
C SER A 215 -29.62 -5.62 -49.61
N GLY A 216 -29.91 -6.54 -50.54
CA GLY A 216 -30.73 -6.21 -51.70
C GLY A 216 -30.10 -6.27 -53.10
N ARG A 217 -30.74 -7.13 -53.90
CA ARG A 217 -31.14 -6.93 -55.31
C ARG A 217 -30.30 -7.63 -56.39
N ALA A 218 -31.07 -8.31 -57.23
CA ALA A 218 -30.72 -9.11 -58.39
C ALA A 218 -30.25 -8.27 -59.59
N GLU A 219 -29.44 -8.91 -60.43
CA GLU A 219 -29.23 -8.80 -61.89
C GLU A 219 -27.91 -9.57 -62.14
N GLY A 220 -27.73 -10.54 -63.04
CA GLY A 220 -28.25 -10.80 -64.38
C GLY A 220 -27.04 -10.98 -65.32
N SER A 221 -27.07 -11.99 -66.21
CA SER A 221 -26.12 -12.23 -67.32
C SER A 221 -24.68 -12.66 -66.94
N SER A 222 -23.92 -13.45 -67.70
CA SER A 222 -24.09 -14.24 -68.93
C SER A 222 -22.75 -14.98 -69.15
N CYS A 223 -22.83 -16.13 -69.84
CA CYS A 223 -21.77 -16.94 -70.45
C CYS A 223 -20.95 -17.85 -69.53
#